data_AF-A0A356BVE7-F1
#
_entry.id   AF-A0A356BVE7-F1
#
_cell.length_a   1.000
_cell.length_b   1.000
_cell.length_c   1.000
_cell.angle_alpha   90.00
_cell.angle_beta   90.00
_cell.angle_gamma   90.00
#
_symmetry.space_group_name_H-M   'P 1'
#
loop_
_entity.id
_entity.type
_entity.pdbx_description
1 polymer ?
#
loop_
_entity_poly.entity_id
_entity_poly.type
_entity_poly.pdbx_seq_one_letter_code
_entity_poly.pdbx_strand_id
1 'polypeptide(L)'
;MAIIKPFKALRPSSDLADKIAALPYDVMNSREAQEMVQGNDYSFLRIDRGEINFPELPDPHEPKVYAKAREILDDMVAKEHFIQDKTDCLYIYRQIMDGRAQTGLVACTSIDDYNNNIIKKHEFTRPDKEQDRIDHIKALHAQTGPIFQTYRDNAKIVRVINEWIEDHKPVYEFEANNVEHICWVVDCPKTIQTLVELFVGVDYLYIADGHHR
;
A
#
# COMPACT_ATOMS: atom_id res chain seq x y z
N MET A 1 -15.46 -15.70 -6.62
CA MET A 1 -15.33 -14.64 -7.64
C MET A 1 -14.78 -13.44 -6.92
N ALA A 2 -13.72 -12.84 -7.43
CA ALA A 2 -12.99 -11.80 -6.72
C ALA A 2 -13.78 -10.49 -6.63
N ILE A 3 -14.08 -10.05 -5.41
CA ILE A 3 -14.73 -8.78 -5.13
C ILE A 3 -13.65 -7.76 -4.78
N ILE A 4 -13.54 -6.72 -5.61
CA ILE A 4 -12.76 -5.52 -5.30
C ILE A 4 -13.69 -4.35 -4.95
N LYS A 5 -13.21 -3.43 -4.12
CA LYS A 5 -13.93 -2.19 -3.77
C LYS A 5 -13.02 -0.96 -3.88
N PRO A 6 -13.54 0.16 -4.41
CA PRO A 6 -12.85 1.44 -4.32
C PRO A 6 -12.81 1.91 -2.86
N PHE A 7 -11.87 2.80 -2.56
CA PHE A 7 -11.72 3.40 -1.24
C PHE A 7 -11.12 4.79 -1.35
N LYS A 8 -11.15 5.53 -0.24
CA LYS A 8 -10.53 6.85 -0.15
C LYS A 8 -9.14 6.71 0.43
N ALA A 9 -8.10 6.75 -0.40
CA ALA A 9 -6.73 6.67 0.09
C ALA A 9 -6.34 7.92 0.88
N LEU A 10 -5.62 7.70 1.97
CA LEU A 10 -4.75 8.68 2.57
C LEU A 10 -3.38 8.51 1.89
N ARG A 11 -2.99 9.44 1.03
CA ARG A 11 -1.83 9.30 0.14
C ARG A 11 -0.91 10.52 0.22
N PRO A 12 0.40 10.37 -0.09
CA PRO A 12 1.34 11.49 -0.03
C PRO A 12 0.91 12.71 -0.84
N SER A 13 1.28 13.91 -0.42
CA SER A 13 1.32 15.05 -1.33
C SER A 13 2.31 14.76 -2.46
N SER A 14 2.02 15.22 -3.67
CA SER A 14 2.81 14.83 -4.87
C SER A 14 4.27 15.27 -4.81
N ASP A 15 4.56 16.35 -4.09
CA ASP A 15 5.90 16.92 -3.88
C ASP A 15 6.72 16.20 -2.80
N LEU A 16 6.11 15.27 -2.05
CA LEU A 16 6.75 14.47 -1.01
C LEU A 16 6.68 12.96 -1.27
N ALA A 17 6.08 12.53 -2.38
CA ALA A 17 5.86 11.11 -2.66
C ALA A 17 7.16 10.29 -2.66
N ASP A 18 8.22 10.82 -3.27
CA ASP A 18 9.56 10.24 -3.33
C ASP A 18 10.23 10.16 -1.95
N LYS A 19 10.01 11.16 -1.09
CA LYS A 19 10.58 11.22 0.26
C LYS A 19 9.82 10.36 1.26
N ILE A 20 8.50 10.23 1.09
CA ILE A 20 7.66 9.41 1.96
C ILE A 20 7.82 7.94 1.62
N ALA A 21 8.00 7.58 0.34
CA ALA A 21 8.18 6.20 -0.08
C ALA A 21 9.24 5.46 0.75
N ALA A 22 8.94 4.21 1.07
CA ALA A 22 9.78 3.37 1.91
C ALA A 22 9.73 1.91 1.46
N LEU A 23 10.78 1.18 1.77
CA LEU A 23 10.78 -0.28 1.70
C LEU A 23 9.83 -0.86 2.77
N PRO A 24 9.31 -2.09 2.56
CA PRO A 24 8.47 -2.74 3.55
C PRO A 24 9.15 -2.88 4.92
N TYR A 25 8.36 -2.77 6.00
CA TYR A 25 8.88 -2.78 7.38
C TYR A 25 9.66 -4.05 7.75
N ASP A 26 9.45 -5.17 7.04
CA ASP A 26 9.97 -6.50 7.34
C ASP A 26 11.27 -6.85 6.59
N VAL A 27 11.82 -5.93 5.78
CA VAL A 27 13.09 -6.16 5.04
C VAL A 27 14.32 -5.57 5.72
N MET A 28 14.16 -4.93 6.88
CA MET A 28 15.27 -4.35 7.65
C MET A 28 15.10 -4.53 9.17
N ASN A 29 16.15 -4.28 9.94
CA ASN A 29 16.10 -4.15 11.40
C ASN A 29 16.01 -2.67 11.85
N SER A 30 15.84 -2.40 13.15
CA SER A 30 15.56 -1.04 13.64
C SER A 30 16.76 -0.09 13.48
N ARG A 31 17.99 -0.61 13.50
CA ARG A 31 19.20 0.19 13.27
C ARG A 31 19.34 0.54 11.80
N GLU A 32 19.13 -0.44 10.92
CA GLU A 32 19.09 -0.20 9.47
C GLU A 32 17.99 0.81 9.12
N ALA A 33 16.79 0.69 9.72
CA ALA A 33 15.73 1.67 9.53
C ALA A 33 16.13 3.09 10.01
N GLN A 34 16.84 3.22 11.14
CA GLN A 34 17.40 4.50 11.58
C GLN A 34 18.38 5.09 10.57
N GLU A 35 19.26 4.26 10.01
CA GLU A 35 20.23 4.67 8.98
C GLU A 35 19.52 5.10 7.69
N MET A 36 18.50 4.36 7.26
CA MET A 36 17.74 4.65 6.04
C MET A 36 16.96 5.97 6.11
N VAL A 37 16.53 6.41 7.30
CA VAL A 37 15.80 7.68 7.47
C VAL A 37 16.72 8.88 7.74
N GLN A 38 18.04 8.70 7.79
CA GLN A 38 18.97 9.81 8.03
C GLN A 38 18.84 10.87 6.93
N GLY A 39 18.63 12.13 7.35
CA GLY A 39 18.42 13.24 6.42
C GLY A 39 17.05 13.26 5.73
N ASN A 40 16.16 12.32 6.06
CA ASN A 40 14.80 12.29 5.55
C ASN A 40 13.78 12.21 6.69
N ASP A 41 13.21 13.36 7.04
CA ASP A 41 12.18 13.46 8.10
C ASP A 41 10.79 13.00 7.64
N TYR A 42 10.59 12.75 6.34
CA TYR A 42 9.30 12.38 5.76
C TYR A 42 9.10 10.88 5.57
N SER A 43 10.16 10.07 5.65
CA SER A 43 10.09 8.65 5.33
C SER A 43 8.99 7.92 6.10
N PHE A 44 8.19 7.13 5.39
CA PHE A 44 7.12 6.32 5.97
C PHE A 44 7.64 5.28 6.97
N LEU A 45 8.94 4.94 6.95
CA LEU A 45 9.57 4.13 7.99
C LEU A 45 9.42 4.75 9.39
N ARG A 46 9.26 6.07 9.51
CA ARG A 46 8.99 6.71 10.80
C ARG A 46 7.64 6.33 11.39
N ILE A 47 6.70 5.87 10.56
CA ILE A 47 5.38 5.37 10.95
C ILE A 47 5.40 3.85 11.06
N ASP A 48 5.94 3.15 10.05
CA ASP A 48 5.98 1.68 10.03
C ASP A 48 6.96 1.07 11.04
N ARG A 49 8.02 1.81 11.39
CA ARG A 49 9.04 1.48 12.39
C ARG A 49 9.09 2.55 13.48
N GLY A 50 7.98 2.72 14.19
CA GLY A 50 7.81 3.79 15.18
C GLY A 50 8.91 3.85 16.25
N GLU A 51 9.59 2.73 16.52
CA GLU A 51 10.67 2.61 17.51
C GLU A 51 11.90 3.44 17.16
N ILE A 52 12.11 3.77 15.88
CA ILE A 52 13.30 4.52 15.43
C ILE A 52 13.29 5.99 15.87
N ASN A 53 12.12 6.47 16.32
CA ASN A 53 11.91 7.87 16.72
C ASN A 53 12.23 8.14 18.20
N PHE A 54 12.79 7.15 18.92
CA PHE A 54 13.19 7.29 20.32
C PHE A 54 14.71 7.45 20.43
N PRO A 55 15.22 8.20 21.44
CA PRO A 55 16.66 8.34 21.66
C PRO A 55 17.38 7.01 21.90
N GLU A 56 16.73 6.09 22.62
CA GLU A 56 17.14 4.71 22.78
C GLU A 56 16.09 3.81 22.13
N LEU A 57 16.52 2.80 21.37
CA LEU A 57 15.62 1.89 20.68
C LEU A 57 14.84 1.02 21.68
N PRO A 58 13.52 1.23 21.84
CA PRO A 58 12.69 0.36 22.67
C PRO A 58 12.43 -0.98 21.97
N ASP A 59 11.75 -1.88 22.67
CA ASP A 59 11.15 -3.03 21.99
C ASP A 59 10.08 -2.52 21.00
N PRO A 60 10.12 -2.91 19.71
CA PRO A 60 9.17 -2.46 18.69
C PRO A 60 7.70 -2.73 19.01
N HIS A 61 7.43 -3.70 19.88
CA HIS A 61 6.08 -4.11 20.27
C HIS A 61 5.55 -3.38 21.51
N GLU A 62 6.28 -2.41 22.07
CA GLU A 62 5.79 -1.62 23.19
C GLU A 62 4.64 -0.68 22.76
N PRO A 63 3.58 -0.51 23.57
CA PRO A 63 2.46 0.39 23.24
C PRO A 63 2.87 1.82 22.89
N LYS A 64 3.97 2.33 23.49
CA LYS A 64 4.51 3.66 23.21
C LYS A 64 5.01 3.81 21.76
N VAL A 65 5.47 2.72 21.13
CA VAL A 65 5.93 2.69 19.74
C VAL A 65 4.76 2.92 18.79
N TYR A 66 3.67 2.17 18.96
CA TYR A 66 2.45 2.37 18.17
C TYR A 66 1.83 3.76 18.40
N ALA A 67 1.82 4.25 19.64
CA ALA A 67 1.37 5.61 19.94
C ALA A 67 2.22 6.67 19.24
N LYS A 68 3.54 6.50 19.19
CA LYS A 68 4.45 7.39 18.47
C LYS A 68 4.21 7.36 16.96
N ALA A 69 4.00 6.18 16.38
CA ALA A 69 3.63 6.06 14.96
C ALA A 69 2.34 6.83 14.65
N ARG A 70 1.34 6.74 15.53
CA ARG A 70 0.08 7.49 15.40
C ARG A 70 0.28 9.00 15.48
N GLU A 71 1.07 9.46 16.45
CA GLU A 71 1.41 10.88 16.61
C GLU A 71 2.07 11.44 15.34
N ILE A 72 3.01 10.70 14.75
CA ILE A 72 3.69 11.11 13.51
C ILE A 72 2.72 11.14 12.34
N LEU A 73 1.86 10.13 12.18
CA LEU A 73 0.86 10.11 11.11
C LEU A 73 -0.09 11.32 11.24
N ASP A 74 -0.62 11.59 12.43
CA ASP A 74 -1.53 12.71 12.67
C ASP A 74 -0.85 14.07 12.39
N ASP A 75 0.42 14.22 12.78
CA ASP A 75 1.21 15.42 12.47
C ASP A 75 1.46 15.59 10.97
N MET A 76 1.79 14.51 10.25
CA MET A 76 1.98 14.54 8.80
C MET A 76 0.68 14.85 8.06
N VAL A 77 -0.48 14.37 8.53
CA VAL A 77 -1.80 14.75 8.00
C VAL A 77 -2.09 16.22 8.27
N ALA A 78 -1.85 16.70 9.49
CA ALA A 78 -2.09 18.10 9.86
C ALA A 78 -1.21 19.08 9.07
N LYS A 79 -0.01 18.65 8.66
CA LYS A 79 0.92 19.39 7.80
C LYS A 79 0.68 19.19 6.30
N GLU A 80 -0.40 18.51 5.92
CA GLU A 80 -0.77 18.20 4.54
C GLU A 80 0.30 17.39 3.77
N HIS A 81 1.19 16.68 4.46
CA HIS A 81 2.13 15.73 3.85
C HIS A 81 1.41 14.47 3.35
N PHE A 82 0.29 14.13 3.99
CA PHE A 82 -0.71 13.21 3.46
C PHE A 82 -2.01 13.95 3.16
N ILE A 83 -2.62 13.59 2.04
CA ILE A 83 -3.92 14.09 1.59
C ILE A 83 -4.91 12.95 1.49
N GLN A 84 -6.12 13.19 1.99
CA GLN A 84 -7.23 12.25 1.94
C GLN A 84 -8.05 12.49 0.67
N ASP A 85 -8.22 11.47 -0.17
CA ASP A 85 -9.10 11.57 -1.33
C ASP A 85 -10.57 11.77 -0.89
N LYS A 86 -11.32 12.56 -1.66
CA LYS A 86 -12.69 13.00 -1.30
C LYS A 86 -13.76 11.95 -1.63
N THR A 87 -13.52 11.17 -2.66
CA THR A 87 -14.42 10.16 -3.22
C THR A 87 -13.77 8.79 -3.18
N ASP A 88 -14.57 7.73 -3.29
CA ASP A 88 -14.04 6.38 -3.42
C ASP A 88 -13.40 6.23 -4.80
N CYS A 89 -12.14 5.83 -4.82
CA CYS A 89 -11.34 5.66 -6.03
C CYS A 89 -10.78 4.23 -6.11
N LEU A 90 -10.46 3.80 -7.33
CA LEU A 90 -9.44 2.78 -7.53
C LEU A 90 -8.12 3.48 -7.86
N TYR A 91 -7.01 2.77 -7.73
CA TYR A 91 -5.71 3.33 -8.11
C TYR A 91 -5.01 2.35 -9.02
N ILE A 92 -4.28 2.87 -10.00
CA ILE A 92 -3.38 2.06 -10.82
C ILE A 92 -1.97 2.32 -10.31
N TYR A 93 -1.22 1.26 -10.06
CA TYR A 93 0.17 1.34 -9.65
C TYR A 93 1.04 0.54 -10.62
N ARG A 94 2.10 1.18 -11.10
CA ARG A 94 3.11 0.59 -11.96
C ARG A 94 4.48 0.68 -11.30
N GLN A 95 5.20 -0.42 -11.34
CA GLN A 95 6.62 -0.51 -11.01
C GLN A 95 7.40 -0.89 -12.26
N ILE A 96 8.52 -0.22 -12.53
CA ILE A 96 9.45 -0.59 -13.61
C ILE A 96 10.80 -0.87 -12.98
N MET A 97 11.26 -2.12 -13.10
CA MET A 97 12.55 -2.59 -12.61
C MET A 97 13.28 -3.30 -13.75
N ASP A 98 14.53 -2.93 -14.01
CA ASP A 98 15.33 -3.48 -15.12
C ASP A 98 14.61 -3.43 -16.48
N GLY A 99 13.87 -2.34 -16.73
CA GLY A 99 13.09 -2.13 -17.95
C GLY A 99 11.82 -2.99 -18.07
N ARG A 100 11.44 -3.73 -17.02
CA ARG A 100 10.23 -4.57 -16.99
C ARG A 100 9.15 -3.90 -16.16
N ALA A 101 8.00 -3.62 -16.78
CA ALA A 101 6.86 -3.03 -16.12
C ALA A 101 5.93 -4.08 -15.51
N GLN A 102 5.51 -3.86 -14.27
CA GLN A 102 4.40 -4.55 -13.61
C GLN A 102 3.34 -3.51 -13.28
N THR A 103 2.11 -3.68 -13.80
CA THR A 103 1.00 -2.74 -13.58
C THR A 103 -0.17 -3.49 -12.95
N GLY A 104 -0.73 -2.94 -11.88
CA GLY A 104 -1.87 -3.51 -11.17
C GLY A 104 -2.82 -2.45 -10.64
N LEU A 105 -3.93 -2.91 -10.07
CA LEU A 105 -4.86 -2.06 -9.33
C LEU A 105 -4.57 -2.15 -7.84
N VAL A 106 -4.67 -1.00 -7.15
CA VAL A 106 -4.77 -0.94 -5.70
C VAL A 106 -6.24 -0.72 -5.34
N ALA A 107 -6.79 -1.66 -4.59
CA ALA A 107 -8.20 -1.73 -4.21
C ALA A 107 -8.35 -2.50 -2.90
N CYS A 108 -9.49 -2.37 -2.24
CA CYS A 108 -9.85 -3.30 -1.16
C CYS A 108 -10.33 -4.62 -1.75
N THR A 109 -9.99 -5.74 -1.12
CA THR A 109 -10.52 -7.08 -1.45
C THR A 109 -11.40 -7.61 -0.32
N SER A 110 -12.30 -8.54 -0.63
CA SER A 110 -13.23 -9.08 0.36
C SER A 110 -12.57 -10.06 1.34
N ILE A 111 -12.83 -9.88 2.64
CA ILE A 111 -12.44 -10.85 3.68
C ILE A 111 -13.18 -12.18 3.46
N ASP A 112 -14.41 -12.15 2.94
CA ASP A 112 -15.13 -13.38 2.61
C ASP A 112 -14.44 -14.14 1.46
N ASP A 113 -13.79 -13.44 0.52
CA ASP A 113 -13.02 -14.11 -0.54
C ASP A 113 -11.77 -14.80 0.02
N TYR A 114 -11.15 -14.21 1.04
CA TYR A 114 -10.07 -14.87 1.78
C TYR A 114 -10.56 -16.11 2.52
N ASN A 115 -11.65 -16.00 3.27
CA ASN A 115 -12.22 -17.12 4.05
C ASN A 115 -12.75 -18.26 3.18
N ASN A 116 -13.30 -17.94 2.00
CA ASN A 116 -13.86 -18.91 1.06
C ASN A 116 -12.85 -19.43 0.02
N ASN A 117 -11.54 -19.24 0.25
CA ASN A 117 -10.47 -19.68 -0.65
C ASN A 117 -10.59 -19.15 -2.10
N ILE A 118 -11.20 -17.97 -2.29
CA ILE A 118 -11.14 -17.23 -3.55
C ILE A 118 -9.81 -16.49 -3.66
N ILE A 119 -9.32 -15.92 -2.55
CA ILE A 119 -7.93 -15.47 -2.41
C ILE A 119 -7.09 -16.67 -1.97
N LYS A 120 -6.23 -17.16 -2.86
CA LYS A 120 -5.35 -18.31 -2.64
C LYS A 120 -4.10 -17.88 -1.87
N LYS A 121 -3.87 -18.58 -0.77
CA LYS A 121 -2.63 -18.50 0.03
C LYS A 121 -1.66 -19.58 -0.42
N HIS A 122 -0.37 -19.32 -0.23
CA HIS A 122 0.68 -20.30 -0.48
C HIS A 122 1.60 -20.55 0.73
N GLU A 123 1.34 -19.90 1.87
CA GLU A 123 2.08 -20.08 3.12
C GLU A 123 1.21 -19.76 4.35
N PHE A 124 1.71 -20.18 5.52
CA PHE A 124 1.16 -19.82 6.82
C PHE A 124 1.91 -18.64 7.41
N THR A 125 1.18 -17.85 8.18
CA THR A 125 1.67 -16.68 8.91
C THR A 125 2.14 -17.05 10.31
N ARG A 126 2.91 -16.14 10.92
CA ARG A 126 3.40 -16.28 12.30
C ARG A 126 2.54 -15.41 13.23
N PRO A 127 1.97 -15.96 14.33
CA PRO A 127 1.08 -15.21 15.22
C PRO A 127 1.70 -13.94 15.81
N ASP A 128 3.00 -13.95 16.11
CA ASP A 128 3.71 -12.77 16.60
C ASP A 128 3.75 -11.63 15.58
N LYS A 129 3.89 -11.95 14.29
CA LYS A 129 3.86 -10.98 13.20
C LYS A 129 2.46 -10.43 12.95
N GLU A 130 1.45 -11.30 13.00
CA GLU A 130 0.05 -10.89 12.86
C GLU A 130 -0.38 -9.94 13.98
N GLN A 131 -0.03 -10.27 15.23
CA GLN A 131 -0.40 -9.46 16.39
C GLN A 131 0.22 -8.06 16.32
N ASP A 132 1.50 -7.98 15.93
CA ASP A 132 2.19 -6.71 15.70
C ASP A 132 1.48 -5.83 14.65
N ARG A 133 1.05 -6.44 13.53
CA ARG A 133 0.30 -5.72 12.49
C ARG A 133 -1.09 -5.31 12.94
N ILE A 134 -1.79 -6.16 13.68
CA ILE A 134 -3.09 -5.83 14.28
C ILE A 134 -2.97 -4.62 15.19
N ASP A 135 -1.96 -4.59 16.07
CA ASP A 135 -1.80 -3.49 17.04
C ASP A 135 -1.39 -2.19 16.36
N HIS A 136 -0.54 -2.26 15.33
CA HIS A 136 -0.18 -1.11 14.51
C HIS A 136 -1.38 -0.54 13.74
N ILE A 137 -2.14 -1.37 13.03
CA ILE A 137 -3.34 -0.95 12.30
C ILE A 137 -4.38 -0.36 13.26
N LYS A 138 -4.58 -0.97 14.44
CA LYS A 138 -5.49 -0.44 15.47
C LYS A 138 -5.06 0.92 15.97
N ALA A 139 -3.77 1.14 16.22
CA ALA A 139 -3.26 2.42 16.70
C ALA A 139 -3.41 3.53 15.64
N LEU A 140 -3.08 3.20 14.39
CA LEU A 140 -3.13 4.15 13.28
C LEU A 140 -4.54 4.41 12.75
N HIS A 141 -5.46 3.45 12.95
CA HIS A 141 -6.74 3.41 12.23
C HIS A 141 -6.56 3.46 10.70
N ALA A 142 -5.47 2.87 10.21
CA ALA A 142 -5.10 2.86 8.79
C ALA A 142 -4.47 1.51 8.40
N GLN A 143 -4.68 1.10 7.16
CA GLN A 143 -4.01 -0.06 6.56
C GLN A 143 -2.72 0.43 5.89
N THR A 144 -1.56 0.12 6.45
CA THR A 144 -0.26 0.64 5.98
C THR A 144 0.53 -0.34 5.11
N GLY A 145 0.12 -1.62 5.07
CA GLY A 145 0.81 -2.67 4.34
C GLY A 145 -0.05 -3.25 3.20
N PRO A 146 0.12 -2.82 1.94
CA PRO A 146 -0.58 -3.45 0.83
C PRO A 146 -0.13 -4.91 0.65
N ILE A 147 -1.10 -5.78 0.37
CA ILE A 147 -0.87 -7.19 0.00
C ILE A 147 -0.75 -7.28 -1.50
N PHE A 148 0.34 -7.87 -2.00
CA PHE A 148 0.54 -8.04 -3.44
C PHE A 148 -0.18 -9.30 -3.91
N GLN A 149 -1.16 -9.11 -4.78
CA GLN A 149 -1.99 -10.19 -5.33
C GLN A 149 -1.88 -10.23 -6.86
N THR A 150 -1.95 -11.44 -7.41
CA THR A 150 -1.94 -11.69 -8.85
C THR A 150 -3.20 -12.45 -9.25
N TYR A 151 -3.55 -12.40 -10.53
CA TYR A 151 -4.66 -13.15 -11.11
C TYR A 151 -4.32 -13.53 -12.55
N ARG A 152 -5.10 -14.46 -13.11
CA ARG A 152 -4.95 -14.82 -14.53
C ARG A 152 -5.35 -13.62 -15.40
N ASP A 153 -4.49 -13.28 -16.35
CA ASP A 153 -4.71 -12.18 -17.28
C ASP A 153 -6.12 -12.18 -17.87
N ASN A 154 -6.74 -10.99 -17.83
CA ASN A 154 -8.04 -10.73 -18.42
C ASN A 154 -7.92 -9.54 -19.36
N ALA A 155 -8.02 -9.80 -20.67
CA ALA A 155 -7.80 -8.79 -21.71
C ALA A 155 -8.73 -7.57 -21.58
N LYS A 156 -9.94 -7.73 -21.03
CA LYS A 156 -10.87 -6.60 -20.81
C LYS A 156 -10.39 -5.69 -19.67
N ILE A 157 -9.90 -6.28 -18.58
CA ILE A 157 -9.34 -5.53 -17.45
C ILE A 157 -8.10 -4.76 -17.90
N VAL A 158 -7.17 -5.46 -18.57
CA VAL A 158 -5.94 -4.85 -19.12
C VAL A 158 -6.26 -3.69 -20.04
N ARG A 159 -7.27 -3.85 -20.93
CA ARG A 159 -7.69 -2.77 -21.83
C ARG A 159 -8.17 -1.53 -21.05
N VAL A 160 -9.07 -1.69 -20.08
CA VAL A 160 -9.60 -0.55 -19.30
C VAL A 160 -8.48 0.16 -18.52
N ILE A 161 -7.53 -0.60 -17.95
CA ILE A 161 -6.36 -0.03 -17.26
C ILE A 161 -5.49 0.78 -18.22
N ASN A 162 -5.19 0.25 -19.41
CA ASN A 162 -4.35 0.92 -20.40
C ASN A 162 -5.04 2.17 -20.98
N GLU A 163 -6.33 2.10 -21.30
CA GLU A 163 -7.13 3.26 -21.74
C GLU A 163 -7.06 4.39 -20.70
N TRP A 164 -7.19 4.07 -19.40
CA TRP A 164 -7.06 5.09 -18.35
C TRP A 164 -5.67 5.74 -18.32
N ILE A 165 -4.60 4.92 -18.42
CA ILE A 165 -3.21 5.38 -18.41
C ILE A 165 -2.91 6.27 -19.63
N GLU A 166 -3.43 5.93 -20.80
CA GLU A 166 -3.22 6.71 -22.04
C GLU A 166 -3.91 8.08 -21.97
N ASP A 167 -5.09 8.15 -21.34
CA ASP A 167 -5.90 9.36 -21.26
C ASP A 167 -5.57 10.28 -20.07
N HIS A 168 -4.84 9.80 -19.06
CA HIS A 168 -4.59 10.52 -17.81
C HIS A 168 -3.11 10.61 -17.43
N LYS A 169 -2.69 11.77 -16.93
CA LYS A 169 -1.36 11.94 -16.33
C LYS A 169 -1.29 11.24 -14.97
N PRO A 170 -0.14 10.64 -14.62
CA PRO A 170 0.05 10.07 -13.29
C PRO A 170 0.05 11.17 -12.22
N VAL A 171 -0.37 10.81 -11.01
CA VAL A 171 -0.27 11.67 -9.82
C VAL A 171 1.10 11.57 -9.15
N TYR A 172 1.80 10.45 -9.34
CA TYR A 172 3.17 10.22 -8.89
C TYR A 172 3.97 9.58 -10.02
N GLU A 173 5.19 10.04 -10.22
CA GLU A 173 6.18 9.49 -11.15
C GLU A 173 7.56 9.82 -10.58
N PHE A 174 8.21 8.84 -9.96
CA PHE A 174 9.52 9.01 -9.32
C PHE A 174 10.30 7.70 -9.27
N GLU A 175 11.62 7.79 -9.05
CA GLU A 175 12.48 6.62 -8.87
C GLU A 175 12.88 6.49 -7.40
N ALA A 176 12.79 5.27 -6.86
CA ALA A 176 13.30 4.93 -5.54
C ALA A 176 13.81 3.47 -5.55
N ASN A 177 14.93 3.20 -4.88
CA ASN A 177 15.50 1.85 -4.76
C ASN A 177 15.74 1.15 -6.12
N ASN A 178 16.14 1.90 -7.16
CA ASN A 178 16.28 1.44 -8.55
C ASN A 178 14.99 0.91 -9.19
N VAL A 179 13.83 1.38 -8.71
CA VAL A 179 12.51 1.07 -9.25
C VAL A 179 11.82 2.40 -9.59
N GLU A 180 11.29 2.49 -10.81
CA GLU A 180 10.43 3.59 -11.20
C GLU A 180 9.00 3.30 -10.73
N HIS A 181 8.41 4.24 -10.01
CA HIS A 181 7.10 4.15 -9.40
C HIS A 181 6.15 5.15 -10.06
N ILE A 182 5.05 4.64 -10.62
CA ILE A 182 4.06 5.47 -11.32
C ILE A 182 2.66 5.12 -10.84
N CYS A 183 1.90 6.14 -10.43
CA CYS A 183 0.55 5.96 -9.87
C CYS A 183 -0.47 6.84 -10.58
N TRP A 184 -1.68 6.31 -10.79
CA TRP A 184 -2.85 7.05 -11.26
C TRP A 184 -4.01 6.87 -10.28
N VAL A 185 -4.79 7.92 -10.10
CA VAL A 185 -6.09 7.85 -9.42
C VAL A 185 -7.15 7.57 -10.47
N VAL A 186 -8.00 6.58 -10.23
CA VAL A 186 -9.19 6.26 -11.02
C VAL A 186 -10.41 6.76 -10.25
N ASP A 187 -10.88 7.95 -10.59
CA ASP A 187 -11.98 8.66 -9.90
C ASP A 187 -13.28 8.74 -10.72
N CYS A 188 -13.28 8.21 -11.94
CA CYS A 188 -14.48 8.16 -12.79
C CYS A 188 -15.42 7.03 -12.34
N PRO A 189 -16.66 7.32 -11.88
CA PRO A 189 -17.58 6.29 -11.38
C PRO A 189 -17.88 5.19 -12.41
N LYS A 190 -17.96 5.53 -13.69
CA LYS A 190 -18.22 4.56 -14.77
C LYS A 190 -17.05 3.58 -14.96
N THR A 191 -15.82 4.09 -14.93
CA THR A 191 -14.61 3.26 -15.05
C THR A 191 -14.45 2.36 -13.84
N ILE A 192 -14.66 2.90 -12.64
CA ILE A 192 -14.64 2.14 -11.38
C ILE A 192 -15.67 1.00 -11.45
N GLN A 193 -16.92 1.29 -11.80
CA GLN A 193 -17.97 0.28 -11.88
C GLN A 193 -17.61 -0.81 -12.89
N THR A 194 -17.07 -0.43 -14.05
CA THR A 194 -16.63 -1.39 -15.08
C THR A 194 -15.54 -2.32 -14.55
N LEU A 195 -14.53 -1.79 -13.85
CA LEU A 195 -13.47 -2.60 -13.27
C LEU A 195 -13.99 -3.54 -12.18
N VAL A 196 -14.85 -3.04 -11.28
CA VAL A 196 -15.48 -3.86 -10.23
C VAL A 196 -16.26 -5.02 -10.84
N GLU A 197 -17.08 -4.77 -11.86
CA GLU A 197 -17.85 -5.81 -12.55
C GLU A 197 -16.96 -6.83 -13.28
N LEU A 198 -15.88 -6.38 -13.92
CA LEU A 198 -14.94 -7.28 -14.59
C LEU A 198 -14.21 -8.20 -13.61
N PHE A 199 -13.91 -7.72 -12.40
CA PHE A 199 -13.27 -8.53 -11.36
C PHE A 199 -14.17 -9.62 -10.80
N VAL A 200 -15.50 -9.47 -10.86
CA VAL A 200 -16.42 -10.59 -10.58
C VAL A 200 -16.16 -11.77 -11.53
N GLY A 201 -15.70 -11.52 -12.75
CA GLY A 201 -15.29 -12.56 -13.69
C GLY A 201 -13.92 -13.20 -13.41
N VAL A 202 -13.20 -12.77 -12.37
CA VAL A 202 -11.93 -13.37 -11.93
C VAL A 202 -12.22 -14.46 -10.90
N ASP A 203 -11.87 -15.70 -11.24
CA ASP A 203 -12.15 -16.87 -10.40
C ASP A 203 -11.40 -16.81 -9.07
N TYR A 204 -10.11 -16.47 -9.14
CA TYR A 204 -9.18 -16.50 -8.00
C TYR A 204 -8.18 -15.36 -8.06
N LEU A 205 -7.85 -14.84 -6.88
CA LEU A 205 -6.68 -14.01 -6.64
C LEU A 205 -5.63 -14.89 -5.94
N TYR A 206 -4.35 -14.62 -6.15
CA TYR A 206 -3.25 -15.36 -5.56
C TYR A 206 -2.36 -14.37 -4.82
N ILE A 207 -2.21 -14.53 -3.51
CA ILE A 207 -1.23 -13.74 -2.77
C ILE A 207 0.14 -14.10 -3.34
N ALA A 208 0.89 -13.09 -3.78
CA ALA A 208 2.24 -13.21 -4.28
C ALA A 208 3.25 -12.74 -3.22
N ASP A 209 2.88 -11.73 -2.42
CA ASP A 209 3.65 -11.24 -1.28
C ASP A 209 2.74 -10.51 -0.27
N GLY A 210 3.22 -10.30 0.96
CA GLY A 210 2.55 -9.54 2.01
C GLY A 210 1.65 -10.36 2.92
N HIS A 211 1.87 -11.67 3.05
CA HIS A 211 1.02 -12.58 3.84
C HIS A 211 0.96 -12.23 5.31
N HIS A 212 2.02 -11.63 5.85
CA HIS A 212 2.11 -11.18 7.23
C HIS A 212 1.43 -9.83 7.49
N ARG A 213 0.84 -9.17 6.46
CA ARG A 213 0.26 -7.83 6.54
C ARG A 213 -1.26 -7.87 6.68
#